data_AF-A0A924LWH9-F1
#
_entry.id   AF-A0A924LWH9-F1
#
_cell.length_a   1.000
_cell.length_b   1.000
_cell.length_c   1.000
_cell.angle_alpha   90.00
_cell.angle_beta   90.00
_cell.angle_gamma   90.00
#
_symmetry.space_group_name_H-M   'P 1'
#
loop_
_entity.id
_entity.type
_entity.pdbx_description
1 polymer ?
#
loop_
_entity_poly.entity_id
_entity_poly.type
_entity_poly.pdbx_seq_one_letter_code
_entity_poly.pdbx_strand_id
1 'polypeptide(L)'
;MEHFRGTFCGAGVCGTFQRNTLRSGLYNSSPAEATYYSKLAIIELCGWIEHSMDNIADNFANRHLSSIPFKDIYLNVKTNTFGFEYKKNFRKMLGTTIGLHNMETIELSLTSTGEIAILEANLTSLKILRDNAAHTFINATTTYQAPSVTKSQLLIIYPILKKIGQQVRTL
;
A
#
# COMPACT_ATOMS: atom_id res chain seq x y z
N MET A 1 47.36 -43.55 1.65
CA MET A 1 47.70 -42.12 1.76
C MET A 1 47.02 -41.41 0.60
N GLU A 2 45.88 -40.80 0.90
CA GLU A 2 44.69 -40.96 0.08
C GLU A 2 44.35 -39.74 -0.77
N HIS A 3 44.40 -39.97 -2.08
CA HIS A 3 43.60 -39.30 -3.10
C HIS A 3 42.11 -39.44 -2.80
N PHE A 4 41.35 -38.34 -2.83
CA PHE A 4 39.93 -38.42 -3.19
C PHE A 4 39.54 -37.28 -4.14
N ARG A 5 40.01 -37.41 -5.39
CA ARG A 5 39.24 -36.94 -6.55
C ARG A 5 38.09 -37.94 -6.74
N GLY A 6 36.91 -37.61 -6.25
CA GLY A 6 35.71 -38.38 -6.52
C GLY A 6 35.16 -38.05 -7.90
N THR A 7 35.67 -38.69 -8.94
CA THR A 7 35.02 -38.71 -10.26
C THR A 7 34.11 -39.94 -10.28
N PHE A 8 32.79 -39.74 -10.18
CA PHE A 8 31.86 -40.80 -10.56
C PHE A 8 31.65 -40.72 -12.07
N CYS A 9 32.31 -41.62 -12.79
CA CYS A 9 32.09 -41.86 -14.21
C CYS A 9 31.28 -43.16 -14.31
N GLY A 10 29.99 -43.03 -14.62
CA GLY A 10 29.10 -44.15 -14.88
C GLY A 10 28.04 -43.73 -15.88
N ALA A 11 28.19 -44.20 -17.12
CA ALA A 11 27.27 -43.99 -18.25
C ALA A 11 26.99 -42.52 -18.65
N GLY A 12 27.96 -41.88 -19.30
CA GLY A 12 27.66 -41.01 -20.45
C GLY A 12 27.24 -39.55 -20.23
N VAL A 13 27.32 -38.96 -19.03
CA VAL A 13 27.12 -37.50 -18.86
C VAL A 13 28.10 -36.94 -17.83
N CYS A 14 29.04 -36.11 -18.27
CA CYS A 14 29.93 -35.34 -17.39
C CYS A 14 29.29 -33.98 -17.12
N GLY A 15 28.68 -33.81 -15.95
CA GLY A 15 28.09 -32.54 -15.51
C GLY A 15 28.74 -32.03 -14.23
N THR A 16 29.29 -30.82 -14.24
CA THR A 16 29.66 -30.08 -13.04
C THR A 16 28.39 -29.63 -12.32
N PHE A 17 28.14 -30.13 -11.11
CA PHE A 17 27.08 -29.60 -10.25
C PHE A 17 27.51 -28.23 -9.70
N GLN A 18 27.32 -27.18 -10.49
CA GLN A 18 27.33 -25.80 -10.00
C GLN A 18 26.04 -25.58 -9.22
N ARG A 19 26.15 -25.76 -7.92
CA ARG A 19 25.14 -25.38 -6.92
C ARG A 19 25.09 -23.85 -6.83
N ASN A 20 24.60 -23.17 -7.87
CA ASN A 20 24.38 -21.71 -7.92
C ASN A 20 23.55 -21.28 -9.14
N THR A 21 22.30 -21.71 -9.25
CA THR A 21 21.34 -21.13 -10.22
C THR A 21 19.92 -21.05 -9.65
N LEU A 22 19.79 -20.60 -8.39
CA LEU A 22 18.49 -20.24 -7.80
C LEU A 22 18.30 -18.72 -7.64
N ARG A 23 18.96 -17.89 -8.47
CA ARG A 23 18.86 -16.43 -8.32
C ARG A 23 18.96 -15.59 -9.59
N SER A 24 18.82 -16.19 -10.77
CA SER A 24 18.88 -15.48 -12.06
C SER A 24 17.67 -15.68 -12.96
N GLY A 25 16.67 -16.48 -12.54
CA GLY A 25 15.39 -16.66 -13.28
C GLY A 25 14.25 -15.75 -12.83
N LEU A 26 14.46 -14.89 -11.83
CA LEU A 26 13.52 -13.87 -11.34
C LEU A 26 13.75 -12.49 -11.97
N TYR A 27 14.70 -12.38 -12.90
CA TYR A 27 14.88 -11.16 -13.68
C TYR A 27 13.91 -11.20 -14.84
N ASN A 28 12.91 -10.33 -14.73
CA ASN A 28 12.03 -9.84 -15.78
C ASN A 28 12.40 -10.34 -17.19
N SER A 29 11.76 -11.43 -17.60
CA SER A 29 12.07 -12.16 -18.83
C SER A 29 11.64 -11.41 -20.10
N SER A 30 10.80 -10.37 -19.94
CA SER A 30 10.41 -9.44 -21.02
C SER A 30 10.08 -8.04 -20.48
N PRO A 31 10.28 -6.95 -21.25
CA PRO A 31 9.85 -5.60 -20.85
C PRO A 31 8.37 -5.50 -20.41
N ALA A 32 7.50 -6.35 -20.95
CA ALA A 32 6.09 -6.41 -20.59
C ALA A 32 5.85 -6.83 -19.14
N GLU A 33 6.67 -7.73 -18.59
CA GLU A 33 6.55 -8.23 -17.22
C GLU A 33 6.94 -7.14 -16.18
N ALA A 34 7.92 -6.28 -16.48
CA ALA A 34 8.29 -5.16 -15.61
C ALA A 34 7.20 -4.09 -15.57
N THR A 35 6.59 -3.81 -16.72
CA THR A 35 5.42 -2.93 -16.83
C THR A 35 4.25 -3.49 -16.02
N TYR A 36 4.04 -4.82 -16.08
CA TYR A 36 3.02 -5.49 -15.28
C TYR A 36 3.26 -5.35 -13.77
N TYR A 37 4.48 -5.61 -13.28
CA TYR A 37 4.80 -5.43 -11.86
C TYR A 37 4.70 -3.97 -11.39
N SER A 38 5.08 -3.02 -12.25
CA SER A 38 4.96 -1.59 -11.97
C SER A 38 3.49 -1.17 -11.84
N LYS A 39 2.63 -1.68 -12.74
CA LYS A 39 1.17 -1.50 -12.65
C LYS A 39 0.60 -2.07 -11.36
N LEU A 40 0.97 -3.31 -11.02
CA LEU A 40 0.50 -3.97 -9.79
C LEU A 40 0.94 -3.22 -8.55
N ALA A 41 2.19 -2.75 -8.48
CA ALA A 41 2.70 -2.01 -7.32
C ALA A 41 1.83 -0.79 -6.99
N ILE A 42 1.38 -0.05 -8.02
CA ILE A 42 0.51 1.13 -7.85
C ILE A 42 -0.86 0.71 -7.30
N ILE A 43 -1.47 -0.32 -7.88
CA ILE A 43 -2.80 -0.81 -7.48
C ILE A 43 -2.77 -1.31 -6.03
N GLU A 44 -1.79 -2.14 -5.69
CA GLU A 44 -1.62 -2.70 -4.35
C GLU A 44 -1.37 -1.61 -3.30
N LEU A 45 -0.49 -0.64 -3.59
CA LEU A 45 -0.25 0.47 -2.67
C LEU A 45 -1.54 1.23 -2.37
N CYS A 46 -2.33 1.53 -3.41
CA CYS A 46 -3.60 2.24 -3.23
C CYS A 46 -4.58 1.45 -2.37
N GLY A 47 -4.69 0.13 -2.60
CA GLY A 47 -5.51 -0.76 -1.77
C GLY A 47 -5.04 -0.82 -0.32
N TRP A 48 -3.72 -0.88 -0.08
CA TRP A 48 -3.16 -0.88 1.27
C TRP A 48 -3.38 0.44 2.02
N ILE A 49 -3.31 1.58 1.32
CA ILE A 49 -3.61 2.89 1.91
C ILE A 49 -5.08 2.96 2.32
N GLU A 50 -6.00 2.58 1.41
CA GLU A 50 -7.44 2.54 1.69
C GLU A 50 -7.74 1.64 2.89
N HIS A 51 -7.21 0.42 2.89
CA HIS A 51 -7.36 -0.51 4.00
C HIS A 51 -6.77 0.04 5.32
N SER A 52 -5.64 0.75 5.26
CA SER A 52 -5.03 1.36 6.45
C SER A 52 -5.89 2.49 7.02
N MET A 53 -6.49 3.31 6.16
CA MET A 53 -7.43 4.37 6.54
C MET A 53 -8.69 3.79 7.19
N ASP A 54 -9.28 2.77 6.59
CA ASP A 54 -10.43 2.05 7.14
C ASP A 54 -10.10 1.44 8.51
N ASN A 55 -8.93 0.80 8.63
CA ASN A 55 -8.49 0.21 9.89
C ASN A 55 -8.35 1.24 11.02
N ILE A 56 -7.95 2.49 10.72
CA ILE A 56 -7.89 3.55 11.75
C ILE A 56 -9.29 3.83 12.29
N ALA A 57 -10.27 4.00 11.40
CA ALA A 57 -11.67 4.24 11.79
C ALA A 57 -12.29 3.03 12.49
N ASP A 58 -12.10 1.82 11.94
CA ASP A 58 -12.61 0.57 12.51
C ASP A 58 -12.08 0.34 13.92
N ASN A 59 -10.79 0.58 14.16
CA ASN A 59 -10.19 0.44 15.48
C ASN A 59 -10.80 1.40 16.50
N PHE A 60 -11.17 2.62 16.10
CA PHE A 60 -11.86 3.53 17.01
C PHE A 60 -13.31 3.10 17.26
N ALA A 61 -14.05 2.81 16.18
CA ALA A 61 -15.45 2.39 16.24
C ALA A 61 -15.61 1.12 17.09
N ASN A 62 -14.78 0.10 16.88
CA ASN A 62 -14.85 -1.16 17.61
C ASN A 62 -14.54 -1.04 19.11
N ARG A 63 -13.76 -0.02 19.51
CA ARG A 63 -13.44 0.24 20.92
C ARG A 63 -14.54 1.02 21.65
N HIS A 64 -15.19 1.95 20.96
CA HIS A 64 -16.10 2.91 21.59
C HIS A 64 -17.58 2.66 21.30
N LEU A 65 -17.93 2.03 20.17
CA LEU A 65 -19.31 1.71 19.82
C LEU A 65 -19.66 0.32 20.33
N SER A 66 -20.53 0.25 21.32
CA SER A 66 -21.02 -1.02 21.87
C SER A 66 -22.36 -1.46 21.25
N SER A 67 -23.25 -0.50 21.02
CA SER A 67 -24.63 -0.71 20.60
C SER A 67 -24.76 -0.93 19.08
N ILE A 68 -25.58 -1.91 18.69
CA ILE A 68 -25.83 -2.26 17.27
C ILE A 68 -26.30 -1.07 16.43
N PRO A 69 -27.29 -0.24 16.85
CA PRO A 69 -27.77 0.86 16.01
C PRO A 69 -26.68 1.86 15.62
N PHE A 70 -25.75 2.16 16.53
CA PHE A 70 -24.64 3.06 16.26
C PHE A 70 -23.54 2.41 15.41
N LYS A 71 -23.35 1.09 15.55
CA LYS A 71 -22.48 0.33 14.63
C LYS A 71 -23.04 0.34 13.21
N ASP A 72 -24.36 0.22 13.06
CA ASP A 72 -25.02 0.28 11.74
C ASP A 72 -24.87 1.66 11.10
N ILE A 73 -24.98 2.74 11.89
CA ILE A 73 -24.69 4.11 11.41
C ILE A 73 -23.25 4.21 10.91
N TYR A 74 -22.28 3.70 11.68
CA TYR A 74 -20.88 3.68 11.26
C TYR A 74 -20.66 2.87 9.98
N LEU A 75 -21.24 1.66 9.90
CA LEU A 75 -21.15 0.81 8.72
C LEU A 75 -21.73 1.50 7.49
N ASN A 76 -22.87 2.19 7.63
CA ASN A 76 -23.45 3.00 6.55
C ASN A 76 -22.52 4.14 6.11
N VAL A 77 -21.83 4.81 7.02
CA VAL A 77 -20.85 5.84 6.67
C VAL A 77 -19.69 5.24 5.89
N LYS A 78 -19.16 4.11 6.36
CA LYS A 78 -18.05 3.38 5.72
C LYS A 78 -18.43 2.89 4.32
N THR A 79 -19.56 2.22 4.15
CA THR A 79 -19.99 1.67 2.85
C THR A 79 -20.27 2.77 1.81
N ASN A 80 -20.71 3.95 2.26
CA ASN A 80 -20.92 5.11 1.39
C ASN A 80 -19.64 5.92 1.12
N THR A 81 -18.52 5.55 1.72
CA THR A 81 -17.26 6.28 1.64
C THR A 81 -16.16 5.36 1.13
N PHE A 82 -15.96 5.34 -0.19
CA PHE A 82 -15.06 4.40 -0.87
C PHE A 82 -13.88 5.11 -1.56
N GLY A 83 -12.69 4.52 -1.44
CA GLY A 83 -11.41 5.06 -1.93
C GLY A 83 -10.60 5.80 -0.88
N PHE A 84 -9.35 6.11 -1.20
CA PHE A 84 -8.36 6.68 -0.28
C PHE A 84 -8.19 8.21 -0.36
N GLU A 85 -9.13 8.94 -0.95
CA GLU A 85 -9.04 10.41 -1.04
C GLU A 85 -9.19 11.04 0.35
N TYR A 86 -8.23 11.89 0.77
CA TYR A 86 -8.22 12.42 2.14
C TYR A 86 -9.47 13.22 2.49
N LYS A 87 -9.75 14.32 1.76
CA LYS A 87 -10.88 15.22 2.06
C LYS A 87 -12.24 14.57 1.81
N LYS A 88 -12.36 13.89 0.67
CA LYS A 88 -13.63 13.34 0.20
C LYS A 88 -14.07 12.13 1.02
N ASN A 89 -13.11 11.27 1.36
CA ASN A 89 -13.41 9.98 1.97
C ASN A 89 -12.92 9.91 3.41
N PHE A 90 -11.60 9.92 3.61
CA PHE A 90 -11.02 9.61 4.92
C PHE A 90 -11.42 10.60 6.02
N ARG A 91 -11.34 11.90 5.75
CA ARG A 91 -11.72 12.97 6.68
C ARG A 91 -13.20 12.90 7.05
N LYS A 92 -14.07 12.64 6.05
CA LYS A 92 -15.52 12.50 6.26
C LYS A 92 -15.83 11.30 7.15
N MET A 93 -15.24 10.15 6.84
CA MET A 93 -15.43 8.92 7.62
C MET A 93 -14.90 9.08 9.04
N LEU A 94 -13.65 9.52 9.18
CA LEU A 94 -13.00 9.65 10.48
C LEU A 94 -13.70 10.72 11.33
N GLY A 95 -14.00 11.89 10.77
CA GLY A 95 -14.70 12.96 11.48
C GLY A 95 -16.11 12.58 11.94
N THR A 96 -16.82 11.74 11.19
CA THR A 96 -18.12 11.19 11.63
C THR A 96 -17.94 10.18 12.77
N THR A 97 -16.82 9.46 12.78
CA THR A 97 -16.53 8.37 13.73
C THR A 97 -16.00 8.88 15.07
N ILE A 98 -15.06 9.83 15.06
CA ILE A 98 -14.41 10.38 16.27
C ILE A 98 -15.01 11.70 16.74
N GLY A 99 -15.91 12.29 15.95
CA GLY A 99 -16.47 13.61 16.17
C GLY A 99 -15.62 14.75 15.57
N LEU A 100 -16.30 15.84 15.20
CA LEU A 100 -15.67 16.98 14.51
C LEU A 100 -14.59 17.67 15.32
N HIS A 101 -14.80 17.84 16.63
CA HIS A 101 -13.83 18.48 17.51
C HIS A 101 -12.48 17.74 17.57
N ASN A 102 -12.54 16.41 17.71
CA ASN A 102 -11.34 15.58 17.72
C ASN A 102 -10.65 15.56 16.36
N MET A 103 -11.41 15.50 15.27
CA MET A 103 -10.88 15.57 13.91
C MET A 103 -10.19 16.90 13.63
N GLU A 104 -10.79 18.02 14.02
CA GLU A 104 -10.19 19.35 13.91
C GLU A 104 -8.87 19.44 14.68
N THR A 105 -8.84 18.95 15.92
CA THR A 105 -7.63 18.94 16.75
C THR A 105 -6.49 18.16 16.07
N ILE A 106 -6.79 16.95 15.57
CA ILE A 106 -5.82 16.13 14.84
C ILE A 106 -5.33 16.85 13.58
N GLU A 107 -6.25 17.43 12.80
CA GLU A 107 -5.91 18.07 11.54
C GLU A 107 -5.09 19.36 11.74
N LEU A 108 -5.39 20.16 12.76
CA LEU A 108 -4.58 21.33 13.14
C LEU A 108 -3.16 20.92 13.51
N SER A 109 -3.00 19.83 14.27
CA SER A 109 -1.67 19.33 14.65
C SER A 109 -0.83 18.95 13.42
N LEU A 110 -1.45 18.30 12.42
CA LEU A 110 -0.78 17.86 11.19
C LEU A 110 -0.62 18.99 10.16
N THR A 111 -1.47 20.01 10.23
CA THR A 111 -1.35 21.21 9.39
C THR A 111 -0.16 22.05 9.85
N SER A 112 0.06 22.16 11.16
CA SER A 112 1.21 22.90 11.72
C SER A 112 2.58 22.36 11.27
N THR A 113 2.66 21.06 10.94
CA THR A 113 3.86 20.37 10.46
C THR A 113 3.90 20.23 8.94
N GLY A 114 2.85 20.64 8.22
CA GLY A 114 2.71 20.47 6.77
C GLY A 114 2.40 19.05 6.31
N GLU A 115 2.21 18.08 7.22
CA GLU A 115 1.98 16.67 6.90
C GLU A 115 0.66 16.46 6.14
N ILE A 116 -0.39 17.24 6.42
CA ILE A 116 -1.65 17.16 5.66
C ILE A 116 -1.44 17.50 4.19
N ALA A 117 -0.69 18.56 3.89
CA ALA A 117 -0.44 18.98 2.52
C ALA A 117 0.36 17.91 1.76
N ILE A 118 1.38 17.33 2.42
CA ILE A 118 2.18 16.23 1.87
C ILE A 118 1.30 15.00 1.59
N LEU A 119 0.45 14.63 2.55
CA LEU A 119 -0.45 13.49 2.41
C LEU A 119 -1.43 13.71 1.26
N GLU A 120 -2.12 14.85 1.22
CA GLU A 120 -3.09 15.19 0.18
C GLU A 120 -2.47 15.19 -1.23
N ALA A 121 -1.27 15.78 -1.38
CA ALA A 121 -0.55 15.79 -2.65
C ALA A 121 -0.21 14.37 -3.13
N ASN A 122 0.29 13.52 -2.23
CA ASN A 122 0.64 12.14 -2.57
C ASN A 122 -0.60 11.30 -2.93
N LEU A 123 -1.69 11.41 -2.16
CA LEU A 123 -2.93 10.69 -2.44
C LEU A 123 -3.57 11.14 -3.76
N THR A 124 -3.52 12.44 -4.07
CA THR A 124 -4.02 12.97 -5.35
C THR A 124 -3.21 12.41 -6.52
N SER A 125 -1.88 12.39 -6.40
CA SER A 125 -0.99 11.79 -7.41
C SER A 125 -1.28 10.29 -7.60
N LEU A 126 -1.38 9.54 -6.50
CA LEU A 126 -1.66 8.09 -6.52
C LEU A 126 -3.03 7.78 -7.12
N LYS A 127 -4.05 8.62 -6.88
CA LYS A 127 -5.37 8.47 -7.50
C LYS A 127 -5.28 8.48 -9.02
N ILE A 128 -4.60 9.48 -9.58
CA ILE A 128 -4.41 9.61 -11.03
C ILE A 128 -3.68 8.38 -11.58
N LEU A 129 -2.60 7.96 -10.90
CA LEU A 129 -1.81 6.81 -11.30
C LEU A 129 -2.61 5.50 -11.24
N ARG A 130 -3.41 5.29 -10.19
CA ARG A 130 -4.30 4.13 -10.05
C ARG A 130 -5.38 4.13 -11.11
N ASP A 131 -6.04 5.26 -11.33
CA ASP A 131 -7.14 5.36 -12.30
C ASP A 131 -6.60 5.05 -13.71
N ASN A 132 -5.39 5.49 -14.04
CA ASN A 132 -4.70 5.09 -15.28
C ASN A 132 -4.32 3.60 -15.28
N ALA A 133 -3.78 3.08 -14.18
CA ALA A 133 -3.37 1.68 -14.06
C ALA A 133 -4.55 0.71 -14.20
N ALA A 134 -5.66 0.98 -13.51
CA ALA A 134 -6.84 0.11 -13.49
C ALA A 134 -7.57 0.07 -14.84
N HIS A 135 -7.63 1.20 -15.56
CA HIS A 135 -8.40 1.31 -16.80
C HIS A 135 -7.59 1.09 -18.09
N THR A 136 -6.27 0.89 -18.00
CA THR A 136 -5.42 0.69 -19.18
C THR A 136 -4.97 -0.77 -19.31
N PHE A 137 -5.18 -1.36 -20.49
CA PHE A 137 -4.59 -2.64 -20.85
C PHE A 137 -3.10 -2.47 -21.18
N ILE A 138 -2.26 -3.40 -20.73
CA ILE A 138 -0.82 -3.31 -20.99
C ILE A 138 -0.56 -3.53 -22.48
N ASN A 139 0.13 -2.58 -23.09
CA ASN A 139 0.62 -2.67 -24.46
C ASN A 139 2.08 -2.18 -24.54
N ALA A 140 2.68 -2.23 -25.73
CA ALA A 140 4.09 -1.89 -25.94
C ALA A 140 4.45 -0.42 -25.64
N THR A 141 3.48 0.50 -25.60
CA THR A 141 3.70 1.94 -25.33
C THR A 141 3.30 2.35 -23.92
N THR A 142 2.70 1.45 -23.14
CA THR A 142 2.29 1.74 -21.76
C THR A 142 3.50 1.78 -20.86
N THR A 143 3.68 2.89 -20.16
CA THR A 143 4.73 3.06 -19.17
C THR A 143 4.12 3.37 -17.82
N TYR A 144 4.70 2.80 -16.77
CA TYR A 144 4.37 3.10 -15.38
C TYR A 144 5.63 3.52 -14.66
N GLN A 145 5.47 4.28 -13.57
CA GLN A 145 6.59 4.58 -12.69
C GLN A 145 7.20 3.29 -12.15
N ALA A 146 8.52 3.27 -11.97
CA ALA A 146 9.20 2.12 -11.42
C ALA A 146 8.69 1.79 -10.01
N PRO A 147 8.67 0.50 -9.60
CA PRO A 147 8.20 0.11 -8.26
C PRO A 147 8.95 0.79 -7.11
N SER A 148 10.20 1.21 -7.34
CA SER A 148 10.99 2.00 -6.39
C SER A 148 10.33 3.35 -6.05
N VAL A 149 9.68 4.01 -7.02
CA VAL A 149 8.98 5.28 -6.80
C VAL A 149 7.74 5.04 -5.93
N THR A 150 6.97 4.00 -6.24
CA THR A 150 5.81 3.57 -5.45
C THR A 150 6.21 3.24 -4.01
N LYS A 151 7.33 2.54 -3.83
CA LYS A 151 7.90 2.28 -2.50
C LYS A 151 8.27 3.58 -1.77
N SER A 152 8.88 4.55 -2.45
CA SER A 152 9.19 5.85 -1.85
C SER A 152 7.93 6.60 -1.41
N GLN A 153 6.85 6.55 -2.20
CA GLN A 153 5.56 7.14 -1.83
C GLN A 153 4.99 6.47 -0.56
N LEU A 154 5.07 5.15 -0.45
CA LEU A 154 4.68 4.43 0.78
C LEU A 154 5.48 4.92 2.00
N LEU A 155 6.79 5.09 1.87
CA LEU A 155 7.65 5.55 2.96
C LEU A 155 7.32 6.97 3.44
N ILE A 156 6.71 7.80 2.59
CA ILE A 156 6.23 9.14 2.95
C ILE A 156 4.85 9.06 3.62
N ILE A 157 3.92 8.29 3.05
CA ILE A 157 2.52 8.23 3.49
C ILE A 157 2.37 7.48 4.83
N TYR A 158 3.05 6.34 4.96
CA TYR A 158 2.95 5.46 6.13
C TYR A 158 3.17 6.17 7.48
N PRO A 159 4.24 6.96 7.69
CA PRO A 159 4.44 7.63 8.99
C PRO A 159 3.31 8.61 9.33
N ILE A 160 2.74 9.29 8.34
CA ILE A 160 1.64 10.25 8.55
C ILE A 160 0.37 9.49 8.98
N LEU A 161 0.01 8.41 8.27
CA LEU A 161 -1.14 7.57 8.65
C LEU A 161 -0.94 6.94 10.04
N LYS A 162 0.28 6.49 10.34
CA LYS A 162 0.63 5.96 11.66
C LYS A 162 0.44 7.01 12.75
N LYS A 163 0.88 8.25 12.52
CA LYS A 163 0.71 9.37 13.46
C LYS A 163 -0.77 9.69 13.68
N ILE A 164 -1.57 9.75 12.62
CA ILE A 164 -3.03 9.92 12.73
C ILE A 164 -3.62 8.79 13.59
N GLY A 165 -3.30 7.54 13.27
CA GLY A 165 -3.76 6.38 14.04
C GLY A 165 -3.34 6.40 15.51
N GLN A 166 -2.15 6.94 15.83
CA GLN A 166 -1.72 7.13 17.22
C GLN A 166 -2.54 8.20 17.94
N GLN A 167 -2.79 9.34 17.31
CA GLN A 167 -3.63 10.39 17.91
C GLN A 167 -5.08 9.92 18.12
N VAL A 168 -5.64 9.18 17.16
CA VAL A 168 -6.97 8.56 17.29
C VAL A 168 -7.01 7.50 18.40
N ARG A 169 -5.88 6.86 18.70
CA ARG A 169 -5.81 5.87 19.79
C ARG A 169 -5.84 6.49 21.19
N THR A 170 -5.39 7.74 21.32
CA THR A 170 -5.32 8.47 22.60
C THR A 170 -6.60 9.21 22.95
N LEU A 171 -7.53 9.32 21.99
CA LEU A 171 -8.91 9.71 22.24
C LEU A 171 -9.64 8.61 23.00
#